data_AF-H2YWV9-F1
#
_entry.id   AF-H2YWV9-F1
#
_cell.length_a   1.000
_cell.length_b   1.000
_cell.length_c   1.000
_cell.angle_alpha   90.00
_cell.angle_beta   90.00
_cell.angle_gamma   90.00
#
_symmetry.space_group_name_H-M   'P 1'
#
loop_
_entity.id
_entity.type
_entity.pdbx_description
1 polymer ?
#
loop_
_entity_poly.entity_id
_entity_poly.type
_entity_poly.pdbx_seq_one_letter_code
_entity_poly.pdbx_strand_id
1 'polypeptide(L)'
;MITAKSFAVNEKALFRHERKGGHYRASTYCLSRCTLVLLARILSAVVFSCFVYWLTGLNHSLSHFLSFLLTAFCSGLACDGVCLYSALAFRSFSTGRLFVVLYMTLTSVFAGFLLDINEAFPWLAWVKYISVTRYCYLGWVINEFIDKELEPCPRMVSEPRRRHAIMIKARLTSAMEPRTLRNHVNITSCTYFPSDSILPTVVG
;
A
#
# COMPACT_ATOMS: atom_id res chain seq x y z
N MET A 1 -4.87 -4.93 15.50
CA MET A 1 -5.39 -6.28 15.87
C MET A 1 -5.56 -6.49 17.37
N ILE A 2 -4.60 -6.10 18.22
CA ILE A 2 -4.71 -6.19 19.69
C ILE A 2 -5.98 -5.45 20.18
N THR A 3 -6.22 -4.25 19.67
CA THR A 3 -7.42 -3.44 19.95
C THR A 3 -8.74 -4.10 19.49
N ALA A 4 -8.70 -4.89 18.41
CA ALA A 4 -9.90 -5.57 17.91
C ALA A 4 -10.32 -6.73 18.82
N LYS A 5 -9.34 -7.43 19.43
CA LYS A 5 -9.59 -8.49 20.41
C LYS A 5 -10.25 -7.93 21.67
N SER A 6 -9.64 -6.88 22.25
CA SER A 6 -10.15 -6.24 23.46
C SER A 6 -11.55 -5.69 23.24
N PHE A 7 -11.80 -5.09 22.07
CA PHE A 7 -13.12 -4.64 21.69
C PHE A 7 -14.13 -5.79 21.61
N ALA A 8 -13.80 -6.86 20.88
CA ALA A 8 -14.71 -7.96 20.63
C ALA A 8 -15.10 -8.74 21.89
N VAL A 9 -14.16 -8.95 22.82
CA VAL A 9 -14.36 -9.80 24.00
C VAL A 9 -14.85 -9.00 25.20
N ASN A 10 -14.21 -7.87 25.52
CA ASN A 10 -14.46 -7.17 26.78
C ASN A 10 -15.48 -6.04 26.62
N GLU A 11 -15.27 -5.13 25.65
CA GLU A 11 -16.12 -3.94 25.49
C GLU A 11 -17.52 -4.27 24.97
N LYS A 12 -17.67 -5.23 24.05
CA LYS A 12 -18.99 -5.62 23.54
C LYS A 12 -19.91 -6.18 24.64
N ALA A 13 -19.36 -6.95 25.57
CA ALA A 13 -20.11 -7.52 26.69
C ALA A 13 -20.54 -6.43 27.68
N LEU A 14 -19.60 -5.55 28.06
CA LEU A 14 -19.85 -4.41 28.93
C LEU A 14 -20.90 -3.46 28.35
N PHE A 15 -20.77 -3.10 27.06
CA PHE A 15 -21.70 -2.23 26.36
C PHE A 15 -23.14 -2.78 26.38
N ARG A 16 -23.31 -4.09 26.20
CA ARG A 16 -24.63 -4.73 26.22
C ARG A 16 -25.25 -4.69 27.62
N HIS A 17 -24.43 -4.83 28.65
CA HIS A 17 -24.87 -4.75 30.04
C HIS A 17 -25.31 -3.32 30.39
N GLU A 18 -24.47 -2.32 30.12
CA GLU A 18 -24.73 -0.91 30.43
C GLU A 18 -25.91 -0.35 29.61
N ARG A 19 -26.11 -0.81 28.37
CA ARG A 19 -27.27 -0.46 27.56
C ARG A 19 -28.59 -1.01 28.11
N LYS A 20 -28.58 -2.20 28.73
CA LYS A 20 -29.77 -2.72 29.43
C LYS A 20 -30.10 -1.90 30.67
N GLY A 21 -29.09 -1.33 31.33
CA GLY A 21 -29.25 -0.40 32.46
C GLY A 21 -29.68 1.03 32.06
N GLY A 22 -29.80 1.33 30.77
CA GLY A 22 -30.27 2.64 30.28
C GLY A 22 -29.25 3.78 30.41
N HIS A 23 -27.97 3.49 30.69
CA HIS A 23 -26.96 4.52 30.97
C HIS A 23 -26.59 5.40 29.76
N TYR A 24 -26.57 4.86 28.54
CA TYR A 24 -26.25 5.64 27.34
C TYR A 24 -26.83 5.03 26.04
N ARG A 25 -27.07 5.89 25.03
CA ARG A 25 -27.57 5.47 23.71
C ARG A 25 -26.45 4.84 22.88
N ALA A 26 -26.82 3.99 21.93
CA ALA A 26 -25.85 3.38 21.02
C ALA A 26 -25.13 4.42 20.13
N SER A 27 -25.81 5.49 19.76
CA SER A 27 -25.24 6.56 18.91
C SER A 27 -24.12 7.32 19.61
N THR A 28 -24.26 7.66 20.89
CA THR A 28 -23.22 8.37 21.66
C THR A 28 -21.99 7.51 21.88
N TYR A 29 -22.18 6.21 22.13
CA TYR A 29 -21.08 5.25 22.18
C TYR A 29 -20.36 5.12 20.83
N CYS A 30 -21.10 4.97 19.73
CA CYS A 30 -20.48 4.88 18.40
C CYS A 30 -19.68 6.15 18.06
N LEU A 31 -20.23 7.35 18.32
CA LEU A 31 -19.54 8.60 18.02
C LEU A 31 -18.25 8.75 18.83
N SER A 32 -18.31 8.57 20.16
CA SER A 32 -17.12 8.68 21.02
C SER A 32 -16.03 7.68 20.61
N ARG A 33 -16.40 6.44 20.28
CA ARG A 33 -15.47 5.42 19.82
C ARG A 33 -14.89 5.74 18.45
N CYS A 34 -15.70 6.19 17.49
CA CYS A 34 -15.21 6.60 16.18
C CYS A 34 -14.20 7.74 16.31
N THR A 35 -14.48 8.76 17.12
CA THR A 35 -13.57 9.89 17.35
C THR A 35 -12.24 9.42 17.94
N LEU A 36 -12.27 8.58 18.99
CA LEU A 36 -11.03 8.06 19.61
C LEU A 36 -10.18 7.24 18.64
N VAL A 37 -10.80 6.37 17.85
CA VAL A 37 -10.10 5.54 16.86
C VAL A 37 -9.51 6.41 15.74
N LEU A 38 -10.26 7.40 15.25
CA LEU A 38 -9.79 8.32 14.22
C LEU A 38 -8.61 9.16 14.70
N LEU A 39 -8.66 9.73 15.91
CA LEU A 39 -7.57 10.54 16.45
C LEU A 39 -6.29 9.71 16.61
N ALA A 40 -6.39 8.52 17.19
CA ALA A 40 -5.26 7.61 17.34
C ALA A 40 -4.67 7.22 15.97
N ARG A 41 -5.52 7.03 14.96
CA ARG A 41 -5.09 6.71 13.60
C ARG A 41 -4.37 7.88 12.93
N ILE A 42 -4.92 9.09 13.00
CA ILE A 42 -4.29 10.30 12.45
C ILE A 42 -2.91 10.50 13.05
N LEU A 43 -2.80 10.41 14.39
CA LEU A 43 -1.52 10.57 15.08
C LEU A 43 -0.49 9.54 14.59
N SER A 44 -0.87 8.25 14.53
CA SER A 44 0.03 7.19 14.06
C SER A 44 0.43 7.37 12.59
N ALA A 45 -0.47 7.82 11.73
CA ALA A 45 -0.20 8.06 10.31
C ALA A 45 0.74 9.25 10.11
N VAL A 46 0.52 10.35 10.82
CA VAL A 46 1.39 11.53 10.75
C VAL A 46 2.80 11.20 11.21
N VAL A 47 2.94 10.55 12.38
CA VAL A 47 4.24 10.17 12.91
C VAL A 47 4.97 9.25 11.92
N PHE A 48 4.30 8.19 11.44
CA PHE A 48 4.88 7.27 10.48
C PHE A 48 5.29 7.97 9.17
N SER A 49 4.41 8.79 8.60
CA SER A 49 4.68 9.51 7.35
C SER A 49 5.80 10.52 7.49
N CYS A 50 5.89 11.27 8.60
CA CYS A 50 7.01 12.19 8.84
C CYS A 50 8.34 11.44 8.89
N PHE A 51 8.42 10.31 9.62
CA PHE A 51 9.64 9.53 9.69
C PHE A 51 10.03 8.94 8.34
N VAL A 52 9.12 8.23 7.67
CA VAL A 52 9.43 7.55 6.41
C VAL A 52 9.84 8.55 5.35
N TYR A 53 9.10 9.65 5.19
CA TYR A 53 9.34 10.62 4.12
C TYR A 53 10.69 11.32 4.23
N TRP A 54 11.12 11.64 5.45
CA TRP A 54 12.45 12.22 5.69
C TRP A 54 13.57 11.19 5.56
N LEU A 55 13.32 9.93 5.94
CA LEU A 55 14.30 8.85 5.81
C LEU A 55 14.58 8.48 4.35
N THR A 56 13.56 8.46 3.51
CA THR A 56 13.69 8.08 2.09
C THR A 56 14.13 9.24 1.19
N GLY A 57 14.17 10.47 1.70
CA GLY A 57 14.64 11.64 0.95
C GLY A 57 13.76 11.98 -0.26
N LEU A 58 12.43 11.88 -0.13
CA LEU A 58 11.50 12.23 -1.21
C LEU A 58 11.50 13.74 -1.52
N ASN A 59 10.81 14.13 -2.59
CA ASN A 59 10.63 15.53 -3.00
C ASN A 59 10.24 16.45 -1.82
N HIS A 60 10.88 17.60 -1.66
CA HIS A 60 10.64 18.46 -0.48
C HIS A 60 9.39 19.36 -0.57
N SER A 61 8.44 19.04 -1.45
CA SER A 61 7.26 19.87 -1.69
C SER A 61 6.08 19.46 -0.79
N LEU A 62 5.45 20.45 -0.16
CA LEU A 62 4.34 20.24 0.78
C LEU A 62 3.14 19.53 0.13
N SER A 63 2.87 19.80 -1.16
CA SER A 63 1.77 19.16 -1.90
C SER A 63 1.95 17.64 -2.00
N HIS A 64 3.19 17.20 -2.26
CA HIS A 64 3.52 15.78 -2.38
C HIS A 64 3.52 15.09 -1.02
N PHE A 65 3.95 15.79 0.04
CA PHE A 65 3.88 15.27 1.40
C PHE A 65 2.42 15.06 1.85
N LEU A 66 1.53 16.04 1.62
CA LEU A 66 0.12 15.92 1.98
C LEU A 66 -0.59 14.79 1.22
N SER A 67 -0.28 14.63 -0.08
CA SER A 67 -0.82 13.54 -0.90
C SER A 67 -0.34 12.17 -0.42
N PHE A 68 0.94 12.06 0.00
CA PHE A 68 1.50 10.86 0.60
C PHE A 68 0.82 10.52 1.94
N LEU A 69 0.67 11.51 2.82
CA LEU A 69 0.01 11.38 4.12
C LEU A 69 -1.46 10.95 3.97
N LEU A 70 -2.20 11.58 3.06
CA LEU A 70 -3.61 11.25 2.80
C LEU A 70 -3.75 9.81 2.29
N THR A 71 -2.89 9.41 1.36
CA THR A 71 -2.90 8.05 0.80
C THR A 71 -2.59 7.00 1.88
N ALA A 72 -1.62 7.28 2.77
CA ALA A 72 -1.29 6.41 3.90
C ALA A 72 -2.44 6.32 4.91
N PHE A 73 -3.10 7.45 5.22
CA PHE A 73 -4.25 7.49 6.11
C PHE A 73 -5.44 6.69 5.56
N CYS A 74 -5.79 6.89 4.28
CA CYS A 74 -6.85 6.14 3.60
C CYS A 74 -6.56 4.63 3.56
N SER A 75 -5.31 4.24 3.31
CA SER A 75 -4.87 2.84 3.37
C SER A 75 -5.10 2.23 4.75
N GLY A 76 -4.73 2.97 5.80
CA GLY A 76 -4.93 2.57 7.18
C GLY A 76 -6.40 2.37 7.53
N LEU A 77 -7.27 3.28 7.11
CA LEU A 77 -8.72 3.17 7.31
C LEU A 77 -9.31 1.96 6.59
N ALA A 78 -8.87 1.67 5.37
CA ALA A 78 -9.31 0.50 4.63
C ALA A 78 -8.89 -0.81 5.33
N CYS A 79 -7.67 -0.87 5.87
CA CYS A 79 -7.19 -2.01 6.65
C CYS A 79 -8.05 -2.22 7.92
N ASP A 80 -8.39 -1.13 8.62
CA ASP A 80 -9.29 -1.19 9.77
C ASP A 80 -10.70 -1.67 9.37
N GLY A 81 -11.21 -1.23 8.22
CA GLY A 81 -12.48 -1.68 7.66
C GLY A 81 -12.53 -3.19 7.45
N VAL A 82 -11.47 -3.78 6.89
CA VAL A 82 -11.36 -5.24 6.71
C VAL A 82 -11.29 -5.96 8.07
N CYS A 83 -10.56 -5.40 9.03
CA CYS A 83 -10.49 -5.94 10.38
C CYS A 83 -11.88 -5.92 11.06
N LEU A 84 -12.62 -4.82 10.93
CA LEU A 84 -13.98 -4.69 11.46
C LEU A 84 -14.95 -5.66 10.79
N TYR A 85 -14.88 -5.78 9.45
CA TYR A 85 -15.67 -6.75 8.70
C TYR A 85 -15.43 -8.17 9.22
N SER A 86 -14.16 -8.58 9.38
CA SER A 86 -13.83 -9.91 9.90
C SER A 86 -14.35 -10.12 11.33
N ALA A 87 -14.34 -9.09 12.16
CA ALA A 87 -14.82 -9.15 13.54
C ALA A 87 -16.36 -9.25 13.65
N LEU A 88 -17.08 -8.97 12.56
CA LEU A 88 -18.53 -9.15 12.46
C LEU A 88 -18.89 -10.45 11.75
N ALA A 89 -18.12 -10.84 10.73
CA ALA A 89 -18.37 -12.05 9.94
C ALA A 89 -18.09 -13.34 10.72
N PHE A 90 -17.04 -13.38 11.54
CA PHE A 90 -16.61 -14.59 12.24
C PHE A 90 -16.95 -14.57 13.73
N ARG A 91 -17.50 -15.67 14.25
CA ARG A 91 -17.76 -15.87 15.70
C ARG A 91 -16.49 -16.14 16.50
N SER A 92 -15.49 -16.77 15.88
CA SER A 92 -14.20 -17.09 16.51
C SER A 92 -13.13 -16.08 16.10
N PHE A 93 -12.43 -15.53 17.08
CA PHE A 93 -11.35 -14.57 16.86
C PHE A 93 -10.18 -15.18 16.09
N SER A 94 -9.86 -16.47 16.35
CA SER A 94 -8.76 -17.17 15.67
C SER A 94 -9.02 -17.34 14.18
N THR A 95 -10.24 -17.72 13.79
CA THR A 95 -10.62 -17.87 12.39
C THR A 95 -10.67 -16.51 11.67
N GLY A 96 -11.22 -15.48 12.32
CA GLY A 96 -11.24 -14.13 11.76
C GLY A 96 -9.83 -13.57 11.53
N ARG A 97 -8.89 -13.83 12.46
CA ARG A 97 -7.47 -13.48 12.28
C ARG A 97 -6.89 -14.06 11.01
N LEU A 98 -7.07 -15.37 10.82
CA LEU A 98 -6.51 -16.09 9.67
C LEU A 98 -7.03 -15.50 8.37
N PHE A 99 -8.34 -15.21 8.30
CA PHE A 99 -8.94 -14.57 7.14
C PHE A 99 -8.32 -13.21 6.82
N VAL A 100 -8.14 -12.33 7.81
CA VAL A 100 -7.52 -11.01 7.59
C VAL A 100 -6.09 -11.13 7.08
N VAL A 101 -5.29 -12.02 7.68
CA VAL A 101 -3.89 -12.22 7.26
C VAL A 101 -3.82 -12.77 5.84
N LEU A 102 -4.67 -13.74 5.50
CA LEU A 102 -4.75 -14.29 4.14
C LEU A 102 -5.15 -13.21 3.14
N TYR A 103 -6.22 -12.44 3.43
CA TYR A 103 -6.66 -11.36 2.57
C TYR A 103 -5.55 -10.32 2.33
N MET A 104 -4.93 -9.81 3.40
CA MET A 104 -3.88 -8.79 3.30
C MET A 104 -2.62 -9.29 2.58
N THR A 105 -2.26 -10.56 2.79
CA THR A 105 -1.14 -11.18 2.07
C THR A 105 -1.44 -11.27 0.58
N LEU A 106 -2.63 -11.74 0.21
CA LEU A 106 -3.05 -11.84 -1.19
C LEU A 106 -3.06 -10.46 -1.87
N THR A 107 -3.67 -9.44 -1.25
CA THR A 107 -3.70 -8.09 -1.82
C THR A 107 -2.32 -7.47 -1.97
N SER A 108 -1.37 -7.83 -1.09
CA SER A 108 0.01 -7.35 -1.14
C SER A 108 0.81 -7.98 -2.28
N VAL A 109 0.63 -9.27 -2.57
CA VAL A 109 1.24 -9.94 -3.74
C VAL A 109 0.75 -9.30 -5.04
N PHE A 110 -0.55 -8.98 -5.08
CA PHE A 110 -1.21 -8.36 -6.23
C PHE A 110 -1.07 -6.83 -6.31
N ALA A 111 -0.22 -6.21 -5.48
CA ALA A 111 -0.05 -4.76 -5.44
C ALA A 111 0.56 -4.18 -6.74
N GLY A 112 1.17 -5.02 -7.58
CA GLY A 112 1.73 -4.63 -8.89
C GLY A 112 3.25 -4.38 -8.90
N PHE A 113 3.92 -4.44 -7.74
CA PHE A 113 5.38 -4.43 -7.66
C PHE A 113 5.99 -5.83 -7.88
N LEU A 114 5.39 -6.87 -7.28
CA LEU A 114 5.95 -8.23 -7.29
C LEU A 114 5.55 -9.04 -8.54
N LEU A 115 4.34 -8.84 -9.07
CA LEU A 115 3.80 -9.62 -10.17
C LEU A 115 2.77 -8.82 -10.97
N ASP A 116 2.88 -8.83 -12.30
CA ASP A 116 1.87 -8.27 -13.20
C ASP A 116 0.80 -9.33 -13.49
N ILE A 117 -0.40 -9.11 -12.95
CA ILE A 117 -1.53 -10.05 -13.04
C ILE A 117 -1.99 -10.22 -14.49
N ASN A 118 -1.86 -9.18 -15.33
CA ASN A 118 -2.34 -9.24 -16.71
C ASN A 118 -1.52 -10.24 -17.56
N GLU A 119 -0.25 -10.44 -17.22
CA GLU A 119 0.62 -11.38 -17.93
C GLU A 119 0.59 -12.79 -17.33
N ALA A 120 0.52 -12.91 -16.00
CA ALA A 120 0.52 -14.21 -15.35
C ALA A 120 -0.85 -14.91 -15.48
N PHE A 121 -1.95 -14.20 -15.18
CA PHE A 121 -3.29 -14.77 -15.13
C PHE A 121 -4.33 -13.78 -15.68
N PRO A 122 -4.52 -13.70 -17.02
CA PRO A 122 -5.42 -12.72 -17.64
C PRO A 122 -6.87 -12.80 -17.14
N TRP A 123 -7.34 -14.01 -16.83
CA TRP A 123 -8.69 -14.25 -16.30
C TRP A 123 -8.88 -13.69 -14.87
N LEU A 124 -7.80 -13.52 -14.11
CA LEU A 124 -7.80 -12.97 -12.75
C LEU A 124 -7.57 -11.45 -12.73
N ALA A 125 -7.50 -10.81 -13.90
CA ALA A 125 -7.17 -9.39 -14.02
C ALA A 125 -8.15 -8.47 -13.26
N TRP A 126 -9.38 -8.91 -12.99
CA TRP A 126 -10.36 -8.11 -12.24
C TRP A 126 -10.00 -7.94 -10.75
N VAL A 127 -9.26 -8.89 -10.15
CA VAL A 127 -8.86 -8.82 -8.74
C VAL A 127 -8.00 -7.59 -8.44
N LYS A 128 -7.30 -7.07 -9.46
CA LYS A 128 -6.52 -5.84 -9.36
C LYS A 128 -7.37 -4.65 -8.89
N TYR A 129 -8.65 -4.60 -9.26
CA TYR A 129 -9.54 -3.49 -8.90
C TYR A 129 -10.06 -3.58 -7.45
N ILE A 130 -9.92 -4.72 -6.80
CA ILE A 130 -10.38 -4.93 -5.42
C ILE A 130 -9.24 -4.68 -4.41
N SER A 131 -7.98 -4.79 -4.85
CA SER A 131 -6.83 -4.64 -3.98
C SER A 131 -6.58 -3.18 -3.60
N VAL A 132 -6.86 -2.84 -2.34
CA VAL A 132 -6.55 -1.51 -1.76
C VAL A 132 -5.04 -1.24 -1.81
N THR A 133 -4.21 -2.25 -1.52
CA THR A 133 -2.74 -2.12 -1.47
C THR A 133 -2.17 -1.65 -2.81
N ARG A 134 -2.76 -2.10 -3.93
CA ARG A 134 -2.37 -1.67 -5.28
C ARG A 134 -2.58 -0.17 -5.46
N TYR A 135 -3.74 0.35 -5.10
CA TYR A 135 -4.03 1.79 -5.26
C TYR A 135 -3.12 2.66 -4.41
N CYS A 136 -2.81 2.25 -3.18
CA CYS A 136 -1.90 2.98 -2.31
C CYS A 136 -0.49 3.02 -2.90
N TYR A 137 0.02 1.88 -3.35
CA TYR A 137 1.34 1.79 -3.98
C TYR A 137 1.44 2.67 -5.23
N LEU A 138 0.47 2.56 -6.14
CA LEU A 138 0.44 3.37 -7.36
C LEU A 138 0.33 4.86 -7.05
N GLY A 139 -0.48 5.25 -6.06
CA GLY A 139 -0.60 6.63 -5.62
C GLY A 139 0.75 7.20 -5.15
N TRP A 140 1.54 6.43 -4.40
CA TRP A 140 2.87 6.85 -3.97
C TRP A 140 3.87 6.96 -5.13
N VAL A 141 3.89 5.98 -6.03
CA VAL A 141 4.74 6.00 -7.23
C VAL A 141 4.41 7.23 -8.08
N ILE A 142 3.14 7.44 -8.38
CA ILE A 142 2.69 8.60 -9.16
C ILE A 142 3.10 9.90 -8.46
N ASN A 143 2.85 10.00 -7.16
CA ASN A 143 3.17 11.21 -6.40
C ASN A 143 4.67 11.55 -6.43
N GLU A 144 5.56 10.56 -6.53
CA GLU A 144 7.01 10.83 -6.55
C GLU A 144 7.56 11.06 -7.95
N PHE A 145 7.07 10.30 -8.94
CA PHE A 145 7.58 10.31 -10.31
C PHE A 145 6.83 11.25 -11.25
N ILE A 146 5.76 11.91 -10.79
CA ILE A 146 5.13 12.97 -11.57
C ILE A 146 6.15 14.10 -11.77
N ASP A 147 6.35 14.46 -13.04
CA ASP A 147 7.26 15.53 -13.49
C ASP A 147 8.77 15.29 -13.27
N LYS A 148 9.19 14.07 -12.88
CA LYS A 148 10.60 13.69 -12.89
C LYS A 148 11.00 13.08 -14.23
N GLU A 149 11.85 13.79 -14.97
CA GLU A 149 12.63 13.19 -16.05
C GLU A 149 13.75 12.38 -15.43
N LEU A 150 13.62 11.06 -15.47
CA LEU A 150 14.73 10.17 -15.12
C LEU A 150 15.80 10.34 -16.19
N GLU A 151 17.00 10.71 -15.77
CA GLU A 151 18.12 10.80 -16.70
C GLU A 151 18.26 9.48 -17.48
N PRO A 152 18.43 9.55 -18.81
CA PRO A 152 18.70 8.36 -19.61
C PRO A 152 19.91 7.65 -19.03
N CYS A 153 19.84 6.32 -18.88
CA CYS A 153 21.00 5.53 -18.44
C CYS A 153 22.25 5.95 -19.22
N PRO A 154 23.40 6.17 -18.53
CA PRO A 154 24.64 6.44 -19.23
C PRO A 154 24.85 5.31 -20.24
N ARG A 155 24.96 5.66 -21.53
CA ARG A 155 25.32 4.69 -22.57
C ARG A 155 26.69 4.17 -22.20
N MET A 156 26.78 2.92 -21.74
CA MET A 156 28.07 2.24 -21.68
C MET A 156 28.57 2.10 -23.11
N VAL A 157 29.48 2.98 -23.51
CA VAL A 157 30.23 2.90 -24.76
C VAL A 157 31.25 1.79 -24.58
N SER A 158 30.86 0.54 -24.87
CA SER A 158 31.68 -0.49 -25.53
C SER A 158 31.13 -1.92 -25.29
N GLU A 159 30.24 -2.41 -26.16
CA GLU A 159 30.25 -3.83 -26.56
C GLU A 159 29.33 -3.99 -27.80
N PRO A 160 29.83 -4.34 -29.00
CA PRO A 160 29.04 -4.33 -30.23
C PRO A 160 28.12 -5.55 -30.39
N ARG A 161 27.94 -6.39 -29.35
CA ARG A 161 27.31 -7.70 -29.49
C ARG A 161 26.48 -8.13 -28.28
N ARG A 162 25.40 -7.40 -27.96
CA ARG A 162 24.15 -7.94 -27.36
C ARG A 162 23.09 -6.84 -27.29
N ARG A 163 22.35 -6.70 -28.39
CA ARG A 163 21.21 -5.78 -28.55
C ARG A 163 19.96 -6.30 -27.83
N HIS A 164 19.95 -6.36 -26.51
CA HIS A 164 18.70 -6.53 -25.76
C HIS A 164 18.68 -5.63 -24.53
N ALA A 165 18.71 -4.31 -24.76
CA ALA A 165 18.12 -3.39 -23.82
C ALA A 165 16.59 -3.55 -23.93
N ILE A 166 16.03 -4.50 -23.16
CA ILE A 166 14.58 -4.62 -23.02
C ILE A 166 14.17 -3.43 -22.15
N MET A 167 13.43 -2.48 -22.74
CA MET A 167 12.84 -1.39 -21.99
C MET A 167 11.95 -1.94 -20.87
N ILE A 168 12.27 -1.66 -19.60
CA ILE A 168 11.29 -1.70 -18.51
C ILE A 168 10.41 -0.44 -18.52
N LYS A 169 10.26 0.19 -19.67
CA LYS A 169 9.18 1.16 -19.86
C LYS A 169 7.82 0.47 -19.66
N ALA A 170 7.75 -0.84 -19.88
CA ALA A 170 6.52 -1.63 -19.87
C ALA A 170 5.98 -1.94 -18.46
N ARG A 171 6.82 -2.23 -17.45
CA ARG A 171 6.34 -2.85 -16.19
C ARG A 171 5.73 -1.87 -15.19
N LEU A 172 6.31 -0.67 -15.07
CA LEU A 172 5.73 0.39 -14.21
C LEU A 172 4.51 1.04 -14.88
N THR A 173 4.48 1.17 -16.21
CA THR A 173 3.31 1.70 -16.93
C THR A 173 2.18 0.68 -17.13
N SER A 174 2.45 -0.64 -17.13
CA SER A 174 1.39 -1.67 -17.09
C SER A 174 0.71 -1.75 -15.72
N ALA A 175 1.44 -1.42 -14.65
CA ALA A 175 0.89 -1.33 -13.31
C ALA A 175 0.02 -0.07 -13.11
N MET A 176 0.29 1.05 -13.79
CA MET A 176 -0.52 2.28 -13.71
C MET A 176 -1.72 2.25 -14.68
N GLU A 177 -2.92 2.03 -14.16
CA GLU A 177 -4.19 2.08 -14.92
C GLU A 177 -5.03 3.23 -14.35
N PRO A 178 -4.92 4.46 -14.90
CA PRO A 178 -5.56 4.85 -16.17
C PRO A 178 -4.59 5.40 -17.25
N ARG A 179 -5.02 5.35 -18.53
CA ARG A 179 -4.27 5.83 -19.72
C ARG A 179 -3.78 7.28 -19.62
N THR A 180 -4.45 8.14 -18.84
CA THR A 180 -4.11 9.55 -18.65
C THR A 180 -2.82 9.75 -17.85
N LEU A 181 -2.55 8.90 -16.85
CA LEU A 181 -1.34 8.97 -16.00
C LEU A 181 -0.09 8.40 -16.68
N ARG A 182 -0.28 7.49 -17.64
CA ARG A 182 0.81 6.97 -18.49
C ARG A 182 1.52 8.05 -19.29
N ASN A 183 0.81 9.12 -19.67
CA ASN A 183 1.36 10.20 -20.47
C ASN A 183 2.19 11.20 -19.64
N HIS A 184 1.99 11.26 -18.31
CA HIS A 184 2.70 12.17 -17.40
C HIS A 184 3.88 11.51 -16.67
N VAL A 185 4.01 10.18 -16.76
CA VAL A 185 5.03 9.40 -16.04
C VAL A 185 5.91 8.66 -17.04
N ASN A 186 7.02 9.30 -17.44
CA ASN A 186 7.96 8.77 -18.43
C ASN A 186 9.12 8.01 -17.75
N ILE A 187 8.82 6.86 -17.13
CA ILE A 187 9.82 6.04 -16.45
C ILE A 187 10.52 5.12 -17.46
N THR A 188 11.72 5.51 -17.91
CA THR A 188 12.64 4.61 -18.63
C THR A 188 13.75 4.17 -17.67
N SER A 189 13.55 3.03 -17.01
CA SER A 189 14.61 2.35 -16.26
C SER A 189 15.17 1.20 -17.09
N CYS A 190 16.49 1.10 -17.18
CA CYS A 190 17.21 -0.02 -17.77
C CYS A 190 17.70 -0.95 -16.65
N THR A 191 17.16 -2.16 -16.53
CA THR A 191 17.78 -3.20 -15.70
C THR A 191 18.76 -3.98 -16.52
N TYR A 192 20.00 -4.05 -16.03
CA TYR A 192 20.99 -5.01 -16.49
C TYR A 192 20.69 -6.36 -15.83
N PHE A 193 20.49 -7.41 -16.62
CA PHE A 193 20.44 -8.79 -16.14
C PHE A 193 21.86 -9.35 -16.36
N PRO A 194 22.69 -9.50 -15.31
CA PRO A 194 23.97 -10.16 -15.46
C PRO A 194 23.69 -11.66 -15.60
N SER A 195 23.57 -12.14 -16.83
CA SER A 195 23.87 -13.54 -17.10
C SER A 195 25.39 -13.65 -17.07
N ASP A 196 25.93 -13.91 -15.88
CA ASP A 196 27.19 -14.61 -15.62
C ASP A 196 27.80 -14.08 -14.32
N SER A 197 27.68 -14.91 -13.28
CA SER A 197 28.46 -14.86 -12.06
C SER A 197 29.96 -14.80 -12.36
N ILE A 198 30.64 -13.72 -12.00
CA ILE A 198 32.03 -13.66 -11.51
C ILE A 198 32.21 -12.31 -10.80
N LEU A 199 32.52 -12.34 -9.48
CA LEU A 199 33.09 -11.22 -8.72
C LEU A 199 34.35 -10.69 -9.44
N PRO A 200 34.61 -9.37 -9.47
CA PRO A 200 35.84 -8.96 -8.78
C PRO A 200 35.85 -7.54 -8.17
N THR A 201 36.41 -7.49 -6.95
CA THR A 201 37.44 -6.58 -6.42
C THR A 201 37.29 -5.05 -6.48
N VAL A 202 37.23 -4.50 -5.27
CA VAL A 202 37.81 -3.22 -4.82
C VAL A 202 39.19 -2.93 -5.42
N VAL A 203 39.34 -1.79 -6.09
CA VAL A 203 40.53 -0.92 -6.21
C VAL A 203 40.02 0.41 -6.79
N GLY A 204 40.34 1.63 -6.38
CA GLY A 204 41.20 2.24 -5.37
C GLY A 204 40.95 3.76 -5.48
#